data_AF-A0A349KK27-F1
#
_entry.id   AF-A0A349KK27-F1
#
_cell.length_a   1.000
_cell.length_b   1.000
_cell.length_c   1.000
_cell.angle_alpha   90.00
_cell.angle_beta   90.00
_cell.angle_gamma   90.00
#
_symmetry.space_group_name_H-M   'P 1'
#
loop_
_entity.id
_entity.type
_entity.pdbx_description
1 polymer ?
#
loop_
_entity_poly.entity_id
_entity_poly.type
_entity_poly.pdbx_seq_one_letter_code
_entity_poly.pdbx_strand_id
1 'polypeptide(L)'
;DSAGIPGSINGQSTAAGISMSLSAIIKRHKRTLVNFQQGFLIPFVKMAAHRYMQFDTENYPVADYTFEVTSTLGIIAREYEVTQLVQLLQTMSQESPIYPVMIKSIIENMSLSNRDELNALIDATMKPDPQQQQAAQAQADAAMGFQASQTAALEGQADESQARARKIATETRAIPVELENDRIKSIASITRAEGELDKDTKAKLKIAEVMIKEKKVGIDEARVIDEARVDEAMVFDYNPATGALVRGR
;
A
#
# COMPACT_ATOMS: atom_id res chain seq x y z
N ASP A 1 21.27 -29.16 -21.28
CA ASP A 1 20.41 -28.55 -22.29
C ASP A 1 19.09 -29.31 -22.32
N SER A 2 17.95 -28.63 -22.38
CA SER A 2 16.60 -29.18 -22.15
C SER A 2 16.14 -29.42 -20.70
N ALA A 3 16.28 -28.39 -19.86
CA ALA A 3 15.33 -28.16 -18.78
C ALA A 3 14.84 -26.72 -18.93
N GLY A 4 13.99 -26.52 -19.95
CA GLY A 4 13.26 -25.28 -20.17
C GLY A 4 12.48 -24.94 -18.91
N ILE A 5 12.56 -23.67 -18.54
CA ILE A 5 11.89 -23.04 -17.40
C ILE A 5 10.46 -23.59 -17.30
N PRO A 6 10.12 -24.37 -16.25
CA PRO A 6 8.74 -24.80 -16.08
C PRO A 6 7.90 -23.54 -15.84
N GLY A 7 6.88 -23.37 -16.68
CA GLY A 7 6.07 -22.15 -16.80
C GLY A 7 5.55 -21.59 -15.48
N SER A 8 6.30 -20.65 -14.90
CA SER A 8 5.83 -19.78 -13.81
C SER A 8 5.95 -18.29 -14.17
N ILE A 9 5.93 -17.96 -15.46
CA ILE A 9 5.85 -16.57 -15.96
C ILE A 9 4.41 -16.02 -15.83
N ASN A 10 3.61 -16.55 -14.92
CA ASN A 10 2.23 -16.13 -14.70
C ASN A 10 2.06 -15.71 -13.24
N GLY A 11 2.13 -14.40 -13.03
CA GLY A 11 1.72 -13.72 -11.79
C GLY A 11 2.76 -13.68 -10.68
N GLN A 12 3.25 -12.48 -10.35
CA GLN A 12 3.89 -12.10 -9.07
C GLN A 12 5.32 -12.60 -8.75
N SER A 13 6.18 -12.87 -9.73
CA SER A 13 7.62 -12.99 -9.40
C SER A 13 8.27 -11.60 -9.34
N THR A 14 8.49 -11.08 -8.13
CA THR A 14 9.21 -9.83 -7.86
C THR A 14 10.53 -9.80 -8.63
N ALA A 15 10.96 -8.64 -9.13
CA ALA A 15 12.24 -8.44 -9.83
C ALA A 15 13.44 -9.17 -9.18
N ALA A 16 13.46 -9.19 -7.85
CA ALA A 16 14.46 -9.89 -7.04
C ALA A 16 14.45 -11.42 -7.25
N GLY A 17 13.29 -12.05 -7.38
CA GLY A 17 13.16 -13.50 -7.60
C GLY A 17 13.65 -13.94 -8.98
N ILE A 18 13.40 -13.13 -10.01
CA ILE A 18 13.91 -13.37 -11.37
C ILE A 18 15.44 -13.20 -11.39
N SER A 19 15.97 -12.12 -10.80
CA SER A 19 17.42 -11.88 -10.73
C SER A 19 18.16 -12.98 -9.93
N MET A 20 17.60 -13.44 -8.82
CA MET A 20 18.18 -14.51 -8.01
C MET A 20 18.17 -15.87 -8.73
N SER A 21 17.09 -16.21 -9.43
CA SER A 21 17.00 -17.45 -10.20
C SER A 21 17.97 -17.46 -11.39
N LEU A 22 18.11 -16.33 -12.10
CA LEU A 22 19.08 -16.17 -13.17
C LEU A 22 20.52 -16.35 -12.66
N SER A 23 20.84 -15.75 -11.51
CA SER A 23 22.15 -15.86 -10.86
C SER A 23 22.52 -17.31 -10.51
N ALA A 24 21.54 -18.11 -10.09
CA ALA A 24 21.75 -19.53 -9.79
C ALA A 24 22.03 -20.35 -11.06
N ILE A 25 21.31 -20.07 -12.15
CA ILE A 25 21.50 -20.72 -13.46
C ILE A 25 22.88 -20.39 -14.03
N ILE A 26 23.31 -19.13 -13.94
CA ILE A 26 24.62 -18.65 -14.38
C ILE A 26 25.74 -19.38 -13.62
N LYS A 27 25.65 -19.45 -12.29
CA LYS A 27 26.64 -20.18 -11.46
C LYS A 27 26.74 -21.65 -11.86
N ARG A 28 25.60 -22.30 -12.13
CA ARG A 28 25.57 -23.69 -12.59
C ARG A 28 26.25 -23.85 -13.95
N HIS A 29 25.95 -22.98 -14.91
CA HIS A 29 26.58 -23.02 -16.24
C HIS A 29 28.09 -22.81 -16.14
N LYS A 30 28.53 -21.79 -15.39
CA LYS A 30 29.96 -21.53 -15.15
C LYS A 30 30.68 -22.73 -14.54
N ARG A 31 30.06 -23.39 -13.55
CA ARG A 31 30.63 -24.60 -12.92
C ARG A 31 30.74 -25.77 -13.91
N THR A 32 29.70 -26.03 -14.69
CA THR A 32 29.73 -27.10 -15.71
C THR A 32 30.80 -26.83 -16.75
N LEU A 33 30.96 -25.58 -17.17
CA LEU A 33 31.95 -25.19 -18.17
C LEU A 33 33.39 -25.34 -17.64
N VAL A 34 33.65 -24.89 -16.41
CA VAL A 34 34.96 -25.08 -15.76
C VAL A 34 35.27 -26.57 -15.60
N ASN A 35 34.29 -27.37 -15.19
CA ASN A 35 34.46 -28.82 -15.05
C ASN A 35 34.78 -29.49 -16.40
N PHE A 36 34.12 -29.07 -17.47
CA PHE A 36 34.42 -29.56 -18.82
C PHE A 36 35.81 -29.11 -19.29
N GLN A 37 36.20 -27.88 -19.02
CA GLN A 37 37.51 -27.36 -19.39
C GLN A 37 38.65 -28.09 -18.66
N GLN A 38 38.54 -28.23 -17.34
CA GLN A 38 39.56 -28.89 -16.51
C GLN A 38 39.57 -30.42 -16.73
N GLY A 39 38.38 -31.03 -16.84
CA GLY A 39 38.25 -32.48 -16.93
C GLY A 39 38.42 -33.06 -18.33
N PHE A 40 38.13 -32.29 -19.37
CA PHE A 40 38.16 -32.78 -20.75
C PHE A 40 39.05 -31.94 -21.66
N LEU A 41 38.79 -30.63 -21.77
CA LEU A 41 39.38 -29.82 -22.84
C LEU A 41 40.90 -29.61 -22.67
N ILE A 42 41.36 -29.25 -21.46
CA ILE A 42 42.79 -29.08 -21.18
C ILE A 42 43.57 -30.39 -21.33
N PRO A 43 43.14 -31.53 -20.73
CA PRO A 43 43.79 -32.82 -20.94
C PRO A 43 43.84 -33.23 -22.40
N PHE A 44 42.74 -33.04 -23.14
CA PHE A 44 42.65 -33.39 -24.56
C PHE A 44 43.67 -32.62 -25.40
N VAL A 45 43.73 -31.29 -25.26
CA VAL A 45 44.67 -30.45 -26.02
C VAL A 45 46.12 -30.77 -25.65
N LYS A 46 46.43 -31.01 -24.37
CA LYS A 46 47.77 -31.44 -23.95
C LYS A 46 48.18 -32.75 -24.60
N MET A 47 47.32 -33.77 -24.58
CA MET A 47 47.62 -35.05 -25.22
C MET A 47 47.79 -34.92 -26.74
N ALA A 48 46.93 -34.13 -27.40
CA ALA A 48 47.02 -33.88 -28.83
C ALA A 48 48.32 -33.14 -29.19
N ALA A 49 48.72 -32.12 -28.43
CA ALA A 49 49.96 -31.38 -28.63
C ALA A 49 51.19 -32.28 -28.47
N HIS A 50 51.25 -33.10 -27.41
CA HIS A 50 52.35 -34.06 -27.24
C HIS A 50 52.43 -35.07 -28.39
N ARG A 51 51.30 -35.53 -28.92
CA ARG A 51 51.29 -36.41 -30.09
C ARG A 51 51.73 -35.69 -31.36
N TYR A 52 51.30 -34.46 -31.58
CA TYR A 52 51.72 -33.66 -32.73
C TYR A 52 53.23 -33.45 -32.77
N MET A 53 53.83 -33.07 -31.62
CA MET A 53 55.28 -32.89 -31.49
C MET A 53 56.08 -34.18 -31.72
N GLN A 54 55.50 -35.35 -31.42
CA GLN A 54 56.15 -36.65 -31.71
C GLN A 54 56.24 -36.95 -33.21
N PHE A 55 55.34 -36.42 -34.03
CA PHE A 55 55.30 -36.67 -35.47
C PHE A 55 55.91 -35.54 -36.31
N ASP A 56 56.15 -34.37 -35.72
CA ASP A 56 56.78 -33.21 -36.36
C ASP A 56 58.11 -32.86 -35.69
N THR A 57 59.09 -33.74 -35.89
CA THR A 57 60.42 -33.61 -35.29
C THR A 57 61.29 -32.53 -35.94
N GLU A 58 60.92 -32.02 -37.13
CA GLU A 58 61.61 -30.91 -37.77
C GLU A 58 61.33 -29.59 -37.04
N ASN A 59 60.06 -29.33 -36.69
CA ASN A 59 59.69 -28.10 -35.98
C ASN A 59 59.83 -28.23 -34.46
N TYR A 60 59.78 -29.45 -33.91
CA TYR A 60 59.89 -29.71 -32.47
C TYR A 60 61.03 -30.69 -32.16
N PRO A 61 62.29 -30.22 -32.08
CA PRO A 61 63.43 -31.07 -31.74
C PRO A 61 63.30 -31.64 -30.32
N VAL A 62 63.96 -32.78 -30.04
CA VAL A 62 63.89 -33.50 -28.76
C VAL A 62 64.43 -32.62 -27.62
N ALA A 63 63.51 -32.01 -26.87
CA ALA A 63 63.77 -31.15 -25.73
C ALA A 63 62.59 -31.23 -24.74
N ASP A 64 62.81 -30.74 -23.51
CA ASP A 64 61.77 -30.69 -22.48
C ASP A 64 60.84 -29.48 -22.73
N TYR A 65 59.67 -29.73 -23.30
CA TYR A 65 58.63 -28.71 -23.48
C TYR A 65 57.56 -28.80 -22.38
N THR A 66 57.37 -27.70 -21.65
CA THR A 66 56.22 -27.51 -20.75
C THR A 66 55.11 -26.73 -21.45
N PHE A 67 53.97 -27.39 -21.67
CA PHE A 67 52.83 -26.80 -22.36
C PHE A 67 51.78 -26.28 -21.37
N GLU A 68 51.50 -24.98 -21.44
CA GLU A 68 50.49 -24.31 -20.63
C GLU A 68 49.27 -23.95 -21.49
N VAL A 69 48.14 -24.60 -21.20
CA VAL A 69 46.87 -24.34 -21.89
C VAL A 69 46.09 -23.30 -21.13
N THR A 70 46.00 -22.10 -21.68
CA THR A 70 45.11 -21.07 -21.17
C THR A 70 43.86 -21.02 -22.04
N SER A 71 42.68 -21.08 -21.42
CA SER A 71 41.42 -20.89 -22.14
C SER A 71 40.93 -19.46 -21.96
N THR A 72 40.52 -18.83 -23.07
CA THR A 72 39.80 -17.56 -23.10
C THR A 72 38.33 -17.70 -22.67
N LEU A 73 37.95 -18.81 -22.04
CA LEU A 73 36.60 -19.11 -21.60
C LEU A 73 35.97 -18.05 -20.68
N GLY A 74 36.79 -17.29 -19.95
CA GLY A 74 36.31 -16.12 -19.20
C GLY A 74 35.70 -15.02 -20.08
N ILE A 75 36.13 -14.92 -21.34
CA ILE A 75 35.62 -13.97 -22.34
C ILE A 75 34.37 -14.54 -23.03
N ILE A 76 34.40 -15.80 -23.46
CA ILE A 76 33.23 -16.42 -24.13
C ILE A 76 32.04 -16.61 -23.18
N ALA A 77 32.29 -16.99 -21.92
CA ALA A 77 31.22 -17.08 -20.92
C ALA A 77 30.58 -15.71 -20.65
N ARG A 78 31.39 -14.64 -20.68
CA ARG A 78 30.96 -13.26 -20.53
C ARG A 78 30.13 -12.78 -21.73
N GLU A 79 30.54 -13.11 -22.95
CA GLU A 79 29.76 -12.83 -24.18
C GLU A 79 28.42 -13.59 -24.20
N TYR A 80 28.42 -14.84 -23.72
CA TYR A 80 27.20 -15.62 -23.59
C TYR A 80 26.25 -15.03 -22.53
N GLU A 81 26.77 -14.60 -21.38
CA GLU A 81 25.98 -13.90 -20.35
C GLU A 81 25.38 -12.60 -20.90
N VAL A 82 26.16 -11.81 -21.64
CA VAL A 82 25.67 -10.59 -22.31
C VAL A 82 24.57 -10.94 -23.33
N THR A 83 24.77 -11.97 -24.15
CA THR A 83 23.78 -12.41 -25.16
C THR A 83 22.45 -12.81 -24.52
N GLN A 84 22.49 -13.56 -23.41
CA GLN A 84 21.29 -13.97 -22.66
C GLN A 84 20.57 -12.75 -22.05
N LEU A 85 21.33 -11.79 -21.50
CA LEU A 85 20.76 -10.56 -20.95
C LEU A 85 20.13 -9.68 -22.05
N VAL A 86 20.72 -9.60 -23.25
CA VAL A 86 20.14 -8.88 -24.40
C VAL A 86 18.84 -9.53 -24.87
N GLN A 87 18.78 -10.86 -24.95
CA GLN A 87 17.53 -11.55 -25.30
C GLN A 87 16.42 -11.26 -24.28
N LEU A 88 16.77 -11.25 -22.98
CA LEU A 88 15.81 -10.87 -21.95
C LEU A 88 15.35 -9.41 -22.15
N LEU A 89 16.27 -8.49 -22.41
CA LEU A 89 15.98 -7.07 -22.67
C LEU A 89 15.02 -6.88 -23.86
N GLN A 90 15.16 -7.67 -24.93
CA GLN A 90 14.29 -7.61 -26.11
C GLN A 90 12.85 -8.08 -25.83
N THR A 91 12.65 -8.91 -24.80
CA THR A 91 11.32 -9.43 -24.42
C THR A 91 10.64 -8.60 -23.33
N MET A 92 11.36 -7.66 -22.72
CA MET A 92 10.82 -6.75 -21.71
C MET A 92 10.22 -5.49 -22.34
N SER A 93 9.13 -4.99 -21.75
CA SER A 93 8.60 -3.68 -22.10
C SER A 93 9.58 -2.57 -21.69
N GLN A 94 9.81 -1.61 -22.59
CA GLN A 94 10.67 -0.44 -22.33
C GLN A 94 10.13 0.46 -21.21
N GLU A 95 8.83 0.38 -20.91
CA GLU A 95 8.19 1.11 -19.81
C GLU A 95 8.38 0.42 -18.45
N SER A 96 8.98 -0.76 -18.42
CA SER A 96 9.21 -1.47 -17.16
C SER A 96 10.23 -0.70 -16.30
N PRO A 97 9.95 -0.46 -15.01
CA PRO A 97 10.92 0.16 -14.10
C PRO A 97 12.20 -0.67 -13.91
N ILE A 98 12.21 -1.94 -14.33
CA ILE A 98 13.38 -2.84 -14.32
C ILE A 98 14.25 -2.64 -15.57
N TYR A 99 13.72 -2.05 -16.63
CA TYR A 99 14.40 -1.92 -17.91
C TYR A 99 15.79 -1.25 -17.80
N PRO A 100 15.97 -0.14 -17.06
CA PRO A 100 17.30 0.47 -16.91
C PRO A 100 18.26 -0.38 -16.05
N VAL A 101 17.74 -1.16 -15.10
CA VAL A 101 18.52 -2.09 -14.27
C VAL A 101 19.08 -3.25 -15.12
N MET A 102 18.31 -3.72 -16.10
CA MET A 102 18.77 -4.74 -17.04
C MET A 102 19.86 -4.20 -17.99
N ILE A 103 19.71 -2.97 -18.48
CA ILE A 103 20.75 -2.30 -19.28
C ILE A 103 22.05 -2.18 -18.47
N LYS A 104 21.96 -1.77 -17.20
CA LYS A 104 23.11 -1.70 -16.28
C LYS A 104 23.77 -3.07 -16.11
N SER A 105 22.98 -4.12 -15.94
CA SER A 105 23.48 -5.50 -15.81
C SER A 105 24.21 -6.00 -17.07
N ILE A 106 23.78 -5.56 -18.26
CA ILE A 106 24.47 -5.85 -19.53
C ILE A 106 25.81 -5.12 -19.59
N ILE A 107 25.81 -3.81 -19.28
CA ILE A 107 27.01 -2.96 -19.31
C ILE A 107 28.06 -3.43 -18.30
N GLU A 108 27.64 -3.86 -17.10
CA GLU A 108 28.54 -4.39 -16.08
C GLU A 108 29.24 -5.68 -16.52
N ASN A 109 28.55 -6.51 -17.32
CA ASN A 109 29.09 -7.75 -17.85
C ASN A 109 29.84 -7.56 -19.16
N MET A 110 29.71 -6.45 -19.88
CA MET A 110 30.54 -6.19 -21.06
C MET A 110 31.94 -5.66 -20.69
N SER A 111 32.94 -5.96 -21.52
CA SER A 111 34.28 -5.36 -21.45
C SER A 111 34.30 -3.99 -22.16
N LEU A 112 33.56 -3.02 -21.62
CA LEU A 112 33.51 -1.65 -22.13
C LEU A 112 34.55 -0.78 -21.39
N SER A 113 35.32 0.01 -22.14
CA SER A 113 36.29 0.94 -21.57
C SER A 113 35.64 2.15 -20.89
N ASN A 114 34.40 2.49 -21.27
CA ASN A 114 33.61 3.64 -20.80
C ASN A 114 32.45 3.23 -19.87
N ARG A 115 32.62 2.12 -19.14
CA ARG A 115 31.56 1.52 -18.29
C ARG A 115 31.01 2.49 -17.25
N ASP A 116 31.88 3.27 -16.62
CA ASP A 116 31.51 4.17 -15.52
C ASP A 116 30.72 5.39 -16.02
N GLU A 117 31.07 5.93 -17.19
CA GLU A 117 30.31 7.02 -17.83
C GLU A 117 28.91 6.56 -18.24
N LEU A 118 28.80 5.34 -18.79
CA LEU A 118 27.51 4.77 -19.18
C LEU A 118 26.62 4.48 -17.97
N ASN A 119 27.20 3.98 -16.87
CA ASN A 119 26.46 3.77 -15.62
C ASN A 119 26.00 5.09 -15.01
N ALA A 120 26.83 6.14 -15.05
CA ALA A 120 26.46 7.45 -14.55
C ALA A 120 25.31 8.08 -15.35
N LEU A 121 25.28 7.88 -16.67
CA LEU A 121 24.18 8.32 -17.53
C LEU A 121 22.88 7.62 -17.14
N ILE A 122 22.89 6.29 -16.96
CA ILE A 122 21.72 5.51 -16.55
C ILE A 122 21.24 5.94 -15.16
N ASP A 123 22.16 6.12 -14.21
CA ASP A 123 21.83 6.57 -12.86
C ASP A 123 21.24 7.99 -12.86
N ALA A 124 21.64 8.85 -13.81
CA ALA A 124 21.02 10.16 -14.02
C ALA A 124 19.59 10.05 -14.58
N THR A 125 19.33 9.09 -15.47
CA THR A 125 17.97 8.83 -15.99
C THR A 125 17.06 8.14 -14.98
N MET A 126 17.63 7.43 -13.99
CA MET A 126 16.88 6.82 -12.88
C MET A 126 16.58 7.78 -11.74
N LYS A 127 17.17 8.98 -11.72
CA LYS A 127 16.79 10.00 -10.74
C LYS A 127 15.39 10.52 -11.09
N PRO A 128 14.43 10.49 -10.14
CA PRO A 128 13.15 11.15 -10.33
C PRO A 128 13.38 12.62 -10.66
N ASP A 129 12.71 13.12 -11.69
CA ASP A 129 12.78 14.54 -12.02
C ASP A 129 12.32 15.35 -10.78
N PRO A 130 13.08 16.34 -10.29
CA PRO A 130 12.73 17.07 -9.06
C PRO A 130 11.32 17.67 -9.10
N GLN A 131 10.88 18.07 -10.30
CA GLN A 131 9.51 18.55 -10.55
C GLN A 131 8.47 17.42 -10.46
N GLN A 132 8.78 16.21 -10.93
CA GLN A 132 7.90 15.06 -10.78
C GLN A 132 7.80 14.62 -9.32
N GLN A 133 8.88 14.74 -8.55
CA GLN A 133 8.87 14.39 -7.14
C GLN A 133 8.04 15.39 -6.32
N GLN A 134 8.16 16.70 -6.60
CA GLN A 134 7.28 17.71 -6.02
C GLN A 134 5.83 17.57 -6.46
N ALA A 135 5.58 17.23 -7.74
CA ALA A 135 4.21 17.01 -8.23
C ALA A 135 3.57 15.76 -7.61
N ALA A 136 4.32 14.67 -7.45
CA ALA A 136 3.87 13.45 -6.79
C ALA A 136 3.59 13.69 -5.31
N GLN A 137 4.42 14.49 -4.64
CA GLN A 137 4.24 14.84 -3.24
C GLN A 137 3.03 15.77 -3.05
N ALA A 138 2.87 16.77 -3.91
CA ALA A 138 1.69 17.64 -3.93
C ALA A 138 0.40 16.88 -4.26
N GLN A 139 0.44 15.89 -5.16
CA GLN A 139 -0.70 15.01 -5.44
C GLN A 139 -1.02 14.09 -4.27
N ALA A 140 -0.01 13.54 -3.59
CA ALA A 140 -0.20 12.72 -2.40
C ALA A 140 -0.84 13.55 -1.27
N ASP A 141 -0.35 14.77 -1.04
CA ASP A 141 -0.90 15.68 -0.04
C ASP A 141 -2.33 16.13 -0.39
N ALA A 142 -2.61 16.44 -1.67
CA ALA A 142 -3.95 16.78 -2.13
C ALA A 142 -4.93 15.60 -2.00
N ALA A 143 -4.47 14.36 -2.29
CA ALA A 143 -5.27 13.16 -2.12
C ALA A 143 -5.58 12.88 -0.64
N MET A 144 -4.59 13.02 0.25
CA MET A 144 -4.80 12.91 1.70
C MET A 144 -5.76 14.00 2.20
N GLY A 145 -5.62 15.25 1.75
CA GLY A 145 -6.53 16.33 2.11
C GLY A 145 -7.96 16.10 1.63
N PHE A 146 -8.13 15.56 0.42
CA PHE A 146 -9.44 15.20 -0.12
C PHE A 146 -10.08 14.03 0.64
N GLN A 147 -9.29 13.02 0.99
CA GLN A 147 -9.75 11.89 1.78
C GLN A 147 -10.16 12.34 3.19
N ALA A 148 -9.36 13.18 3.85
CA ALA A 148 -9.70 13.77 5.15
C ALA A 148 -10.99 14.61 5.09
N SER A 149 -11.18 15.39 4.01
CA SER A 149 -12.40 16.18 3.81
C SER A 149 -13.63 15.29 3.61
N GLN A 150 -13.51 14.18 2.87
CA GLN A 150 -14.60 13.20 2.75
C GLN A 150 -14.93 12.54 4.10
N THR A 151 -13.91 12.19 4.88
CA THR A 151 -14.10 11.62 6.21
C THR A 151 -14.81 12.61 7.14
N ALA A 152 -14.38 13.87 7.17
CA ALA A 152 -15.02 14.91 7.97
C ALA A 152 -16.48 15.18 7.53
N ALA A 153 -16.77 15.13 6.23
CA ALA A 153 -18.14 15.27 5.73
C ALA A 153 -19.04 14.08 6.15
N LEU A 154 -18.50 12.86 6.12
CA LEU A 154 -19.20 11.66 6.58
C LEU A 154 -19.44 11.69 8.11
N GLU A 155 -18.47 12.20 8.86
CA GLU A 155 -18.57 12.38 10.31
C GLU A 155 -19.63 13.44 10.66
N GLY A 156 -19.64 14.57 9.95
CA GLY A 156 -20.71 15.57 10.10
C GLY A 156 -22.11 15.03 9.74
N GLN A 157 -22.23 14.17 8.74
CA GLN A 157 -23.49 13.47 8.43
C GLN A 157 -23.90 12.47 9.50
N ALA A 158 -22.92 11.81 10.14
CA ALA A 158 -23.17 10.90 11.26
C ALA A 158 -23.67 11.68 12.49
N ASP A 159 -23.05 12.81 12.81
CA ASP A 159 -23.44 13.69 13.92
C ASP A 159 -24.84 14.26 13.71
N GLU A 160 -25.14 14.75 12.51
CA GLU A 160 -26.47 15.25 12.17
C GLU A 160 -27.54 14.13 12.28
N SER A 161 -27.19 12.92 11.86
CA SER A 161 -28.07 11.76 12.00
C SER A 161 -28.28 11.35 13.45
N GLN A 162 -27.25 11.46 14.28
CA GLN A 162 -27.35 11.21 15.72
C GLN A 162 -28.20 12.30 16.41
N ALA A 163 -28.04 13.57 16.03
CA ALA A 163 -28.86 14.67 16.54
C ALA A 163 -30.33 14.48 16.14
N ARG A 164 -30.61 14.09 14.89
CA ARG A 164 -31.97 13.71 14.44
C ARG A 164 -32.53 12.54 15.25
N ALA A 165 -31.73 11.50 15.49
CA ALA A 165 -32.17 10.35 16.28
C ALA A 165 -32.52 10.74 17.73
N ARG A 166 -31.72 11.61 18.37
CA ARG A 166 -32.01 12.15 19.71
C ARG A 166 -33.28 13.02 19.72
N LYS A 167 -33.44 13.88 18.72
CA LYS A 167 -34.64 14.70 18.54
C LYS A 167 -35.89 13.83 18.42
N ILE A 168 -35.88 12.85 17.52
CA ILE A 168 -37.00 11.91 17.33
C ILE A 168 -37.28 11.13 18.62
N ALA A 169 -36.26 10.67 19.34
CA ALA A 169 -36.44 9.96 20.60
C ALA A 169 -37.10 10.85 21.67
N THR A 170 -36.74 12.14 21.72
CA THR A 170 -37.32 13.12 22.66
C THR A 170 -38.76 13.45 22.29
N GLU A 171 -39.02 13.72 21.01
CA GLU A 171 -40.37 13.97 20.48
C GLU A 171 -41.28 12.76 20.74
N THR A 172 -40.78 11.54 20.51
CA THR A 172 -41.54 10.30 20.76
C THR A 172 -41.95 10.16 22.24
N ARG A 173 -41.11 10.60 23.18
CA ARG A 173 -41.43 10.62 24.62
C ARG A 173 -42.45 11.70 24.99
N ALA A 174 -42.52 12.79 24.24
CA ALA A 174 -43.44 13.90 24.51
C ALA A 174 -44.88 13.64 24.00
N ILE A 175 -45.05 12.87 22.92
CA ILE A 175 -46.35 12.52 22.32
C ILE A 175 -47.43 12.07 23.34
N PRO A 176 -47.18 11.10 24.24
CA PRO A 176 -48.22 10.64 25.17
C PRO A 176 -48.65 11.74 26.15
N VAL A 177 -47.73 12.60 26.58
CA VAL A 177 -48.02 13.70 27.51
C VAL A 177 -48.80 14.82 26.83
N GLU A 178 -48.54 15.09 25.55
CA GLU A 178 -49.33 16.03 24.76
C GLU A 178 -50.74 15.51 24.51
N LEU A 179 -50.89 14.24 24.10
CA LEU A 179 -52.19 13.61 23.87
C LEU A 179 -53.04 13.55 25.16
N GLU A 180 -52.44 13.27 26.31
CA GLU A 180 -53.10 13.35 27.62
C GLU A 180 -53.53 14.78 27.95
N ASN A 181 -52.69 15.78 27.68
CA ASN A 181 -53.03 17.20 27.85
C ASN A 181 -54.25 17.59 27.02
N ASP A 182 -54.27 17.21 25.75
CA ASP A 182 -55.35 17.57 24.82
C ASP A 182 -56.66 16.86 25.16
N ARG A 183 -56.59 15.62 25.66
CA ARG A 183 -57.75 14.92 26.25
C ARG A 183 -58.27 15.65 27.48
N ILE A 184 -57.41 16.11 28.38
CA ILE A 184 -57.84 16.82 29.59
C ILE A 184 -58.41 18.20 29.26
N LYS A 185 -57.79 18.94 28.33
CA LYS A 185 -58.30 20.23 27.86
C LYS A 185 -59.65 20.09 27.16
N SER A 186 -59.83 19.08 26.31
CA SER A 186 -61.11 18.83 25.63
C SER A 186 -62.20 18.47 26.65
N ILE A 187 -61.93 17.56 27.59
CA ILE A 187 -62.85 17.25 28.70
C ILE A 187 -63.17 18.52 29.50
N ALA A 188 -62.16 19.28 29.94
CA ALA A 188 -62.37 20.52 30.70
C ALA A 188 -63.17 21.59 29.92
N SER A 189 -63.06 21.62 28.60
CA SER A 189 -63.82 22.53 27.74
C SER A 189 -65.28 22.10 27.57
N ILE A 190 -65.54 20.80 27.40
CA ILE A 190 -66.90 20.24 27.29
C ILE A 190 -67.63 20.40 28.63
N THR A 191 -66.98 20.07 29.75
CA THR A 191 -67.57 20.22 31.10
C THR A 191 -67.69 21.69 31.56
N ARG A 192 -67.07 22.66 30.87
CA ARG A 192 -67.37 24.09 31.07
C ARG A 192 -68.59 24.55 30.29
N ALA A 193 -68.85 23.95 29.14
CA ALA A 193 -70.02 24.25 28.32
C ALA A 193 -71.31 23.64 28.92
N GLU A 194 -71.19 22.52 29.62
CA GLU A 194 -72.27 21.89 30.39
C GLU A 194 -72.13 22.22 31.89
N GLY A 195 -72.72 23.34 32.34
CA GLY A 195 -73.08 23.67 33.74
C GLY A 195 -72.11 23.31 34.89
N GLU A 196 -71.56 24.35 35.56
CA GLU A 196 -70.66 24.34 36.72
C GLU A 196 -70.19 22.98 37.29
N LEU A 197 -68.91 22.67 37.03
CA LEU A 197 -68.14 21.59 37.68
C LEU A 197 -68.28 21.59 39.21
N ASP A 198 -68.71 20.46 39.74
CA ASP A 198 -68.69 20.17 41.18
C ASP A 198 -67.28 20.36 41.78
N LYS A 199 -67.19 20.79 43.05
CA LYS A 199 -65.94 21.19 43.72
C LYS A 199 -64.90 20.06 43.72
N ASP A 200 -65.34 18.82 43.88
CA ASP A 200 -64.47 17.63 43.90
C ASP A 200 -63.85 17.35 42.53
N THR A 201 -64.60 17.55 41.45
CA THR A 201 -64.11 17.36 40.07
C THR A 201 -63.10 18.45 39.71
N LYS A 202 -63.33 19.68 40.18
CA LYS A 202 -62.42 20.82 40.02
C LYS A 202 -61.08 20.59 40.74
N ALA A 203 -61.12 19.99 41.94
CA ALA A 203 -59.91 19.63 42.68
C ALA A 203 -59.11 18.52 41.97
N LYS A 204 -59.79 17.47 41.48
CA LYS A 204 -59.15 16.37 40.73
C LYS A 204 -58.50 16.83 39.42
N LEU A 205 -59.17 17.71 38.67
CA LEU A 205 -58.61 18.34 37.46
C LEU A 205 -57.36 19.14 37.79
N LYS A 206 -57.38 19.92 38.87
CA LYS A 206 -56.23 20.72 39.30
C LYS A 206 -55.04 19.86 39.73
N ILE A 207 -55.29 18.73 40.40
CA ILE A 207 -54.25 17.76 40.77
C ILE A 207 -53.65 17.08 39.52
N ALA A 208 -54.50 16.68 38.56
CA ALA A 208 -54.03 16.10 37.30
C ALA A 208 -53.21 17.11 36.48
N GLU A 209 -53.64 18.38 36.45
CA GLU A 209 -52.93 19.47 35.78
C GLU A 209 -51.56 19.74 36.42
N VAL A 210 -51.46 19.70 37.76
CA VAL A 210 -50.18 19.84 38.47
C VAL A 210 -49.26 18.64 38.20
N MET A 211 -49.75 17.40 38.26
CA MET A 211 -48.94 16.21 37.97
C MET A 211 -48.42 16.19 36.53
N ILE A 212 -49.22 16.67 35.57
CA ILE A 212 -48.79 16.80 34.18
C ILE A 212 -47.75 17.91 34.03
N LYS A 213 -47.90 19.00 34.77
CA LYS A 213 -46.93 20.09 34.78
C LYS A 213 -45.58 19.61 35.34
N GLU A 214 -45.58 18.82 36.41
CA GLU A 214 -44.37 18.18 36.95
C GLU A 214 -43.72 17.22 35.94
N LYS A 215 -44.51 16.38 35.26
CA LYS A 215 -43.99 15.50 34.19
C LYS A 215 -43.42 16.28 33.00
N LYS A 216 -44.05 17.40 32.61
CA LYS A 216 -43.52 18.29 31.55
C LYS A 216 -42.20 18.92 31.95
N VAL A 217 -42.10 19.43 33.17
CA VAL A 217 -40.85 19.99 33.71
C VAL A 217 -39.75 18.92 33.70
N GLY A 218 -40.04 17.68 34.10
CA GLY A 218 -39.07 16.58 34.02
C GLY A 218 -38.61 16.21 32.60
N ILE A 219 -39.49 16.35 31.60
CA ILE A 219 -39.13 16.15 30.18
C ILE A 219 -38.27 17.31 29.67
N ASP A 220 -38.61 18.54 30.05
CA ASP A 220 -37.83 19.73 29.69
C ASP A 220 -36.44 19.72 30.36
N GLU A 221 -36.35 19.30 31.62
CA GLU A 221 -35.08 19.09 32.33
C GLU A 221 -34.24 17.99 31.67
N ALA A 222 -34.85 16.85 31.29
CA ALA A 222 -34.15 15.80 30.56
C ALA A 222 -33.64 16.27 29.19
N ARG A 223 -34.39 17.14 28.51
CA ARG A 223 -33.99 17.76 27.23
C ARG A 223 -32.80 18.71 27.42
N VAL A 224 -32.83 19.55 28.46
CA VAL A 224 -31.73 20.48 28.79
C VAL A 224 -30.46 19.72 29.21
N ILE A 225 -30.59 18.60 29.94
CA ILE A 225 -29.45 17.76 30.33
C ILE A 225 -28.84 17.06 29.11
N ASP A 226 -29.66 16.56 28.18
CA ASP A 226 -29.15 15.95 26.94
C ASP A 226 -28.49 16.99 26.02
N GLU A 227 -29.01 18.23 25.96
CA GLU A 227 -28.38 19.36 25.25
C GLU A 227 -27.02 19.74 25.90
N ALA A 228 -26.96 19.88 27.23
CA ALA A 228 -25.72 20.18 27.95
C ALA A 228 -24.65 19.08 27.84
N ARG A 229 -25.07 17.81 27.73
CA ARG A 229 -24.17 16.65 27.58
C ARG A 229 -23.61 16.51 26.16
N VAL A 230 -24.28 17.07 25.14
CA VAL A 230 -23.72 17.20 23.78
C VAL A 230 -22.67 18.30 23.74
N ASP A 231 -22.91 19.41 24.43
CA ASP A 231 -21.93 20.50 24.53
C ASP A 231 -20.65 20.06 25.27
N GLU A 232 -20.75 19.28 26.36
CA GLU A 232 -19.56 18.71 27.05
C GLU A 232 -18.76 17.72 26.19
N ALA A 233 -19.40 17.04 25.22
CA ALA A 233 -18.73 16.06 24.36
C ALA A 233 -17.97 16.70 23.19
N MET A 234 -18.30 17.95 22.82
CA MET A 234 -17.60 18.72 21.77
C MET A 234 -16.34 19.44 22.28
N VAL A 235 -16.06 19.46 23.58
CA VAL A 235 -14.88 20.16 24.16
C VAL A 235 -13.67 19.21 24.29
N PHE A 236 -13.23 18.66 23.16
CA PHE A 236 -11.93 18.00 23.06
C PHE A 236 -11.14 18.62 21.92
N ASP A 237 -10.14 19.43 22.27
CA ASP A 237 -9.23 20.00 21.30
C ASP A 237 -8.15 18.97 20.92
N TYR A 238 -7.94 18.82 19.62
CA TYR A 238 -6.89 17.99 19.06
C TYR A 238 -5.53 18.69 19.18
N ASN A 239 -4.58 18.08 19.90
CA ASN A 239 -3.21 18.58 20.01
C ASN A 239 -2.30 17.98 18.92
N PRO A 240 -1.90 18.75 17.89
CA PRO A 240 -1.09 18.23 16.77
C PRO A 240 0.35 17.87 17.15
N ALA A 241 0.83 18.24 18.35
CA ALA A 241 2.19 17.92 18.80
C ALA A 241 2.33 16.53 19.45
N THR A 242 1.24 15.98 20.00
CA THR A 242 1.27 14.72 20.77
C THR A 242 0.26 13.67 20.28
N GLY A 243 -0.62 14.01 19.33
CA GLY A 243 -1.59 13.08 18.75
C GLY A 243 -2.67 12.61 19.72
N ALA A 244 -2.90 13.32 20.83
CA ALA A 244 -3.85 12.96 21.88
C ALA A 244 -4.98 14.00 21.98
N LEU A 245 -6.21 13.54 22.23
CA LEU A 245 -7.38 14.37 22.53
C LEU A 245 -7.29 14.86 23.98
N VAL A 246 -7.29 16.18 24.19
CA VAL A 246 -7.21 16.79 25.53
C VAL A 246 -8.54 17.49 25.83
N ARG A 247 -9.09 17.28 27.03
CA ARG A 247 -10.29 18.01 27.50
C ARG A 247 -10.00 19.51 27.46
N GLY A 248 -10.76 20.26 26.67
CA GLY A 248 -10.72 21.72 26.72
C GLY A 248 -11.21 22.20 28.09
N ARG A 249 -10.60 23.29 28.57
CA ARG A 249 -10.90 23.89 29.88
C ARG A 249 -12.14 24.76 29.82
#